data_AF-A0A2V8Q111-F1
#
_entry.id   AF-A0A2V8Q111-F1
#
_cell.length_a   1.000
_cell.length_b   1.000
_cell.length_c   1.000
_cell.angle_alpha   90.00
_cell.angle_beta   90.00
_cell.angle_gamma   90.00
#
_symmetry.space_group_name_H-M   'P 1'
#
loop_
_entity.id
_entity.type
_entity.pdbx_description
1 polymer ?
#
loop_
_entity_poly.entity_id
_entity_poly.type
_entity_poly.pdbx_seq_one_letter_code
_entity_poly.pdbx_strand_id
1 'polypeptide(L)'
;MLIFSGAYATLYLVAVRRWPQLLVFVGSVFLVISILVIGALPRDIQEKFPLIPTIARPVQHALPSRIQQRFHLWLDGFDPPSPEESWWKKDYDEALAKDPRLKELAGQSEAMKKSVNTDVWFDKLAFQPAQAIFGIASGKATGRGLGLGFPEVIPIADSDYVYAAIAEEMGLLGGALVVIAVTIFVIAGIRTSIEARDMFTKLCAAGLTAFMGIQALVNIGGITRALPMTGITLPFVSHGGFSLITSFAMLGMLMAFSHRNAQDARVVTKLARQPETSIALEAVE
;
A
#
# COMPACT_ATOMS: atom_id res chain seq x y z
N MET A 1 8.70 8.27 1.42
CA MET A 1 9.93 7.58 1.89
C MET A 1 9.76 6.08 2.10
N LEU A 2 8.62 5.58 2.59
CA LEU A 2 8.40 4.13 2.80
C LEU A 2 8.55 3.29 1.51
N ILE A 3 8.06 3.80 0.38
CA ILE A 3 8.10 3.09 -0.92
C ILE A 3 9.53 3.00 -1.48
N PHE A 4 10.36 4.03 -1.25
CA PHE A 4 11.79 4.01 -1.61
C PHE A 4 12.57 2.99 -0.78
N SER A 5 12.16 2.76 0.48
CA SER A 5 12.72 1.69 1.33
C SER A 5 12.37 0.30 0.80
N GLY A 6 11.17 0.10 0.23
CA GLY A 6 10.77 -1.18 -0.38
C GLY A 6 11.62 -1.56 -1.60
N ALA A 7 11.91 -0.59 -2.49
CA ALA A 7 12.82 -0.81 -3.62
C ALA A 7 14.25 -1.11 -3.13
N TYR A 8 14.76 -0.38 -2.14
CA TYR A 8 16.07 -0.64 -1.53
C TYR A 8 16.16 -2.00 -0.84
N ALA A 9 15.12 -2.38 -0.08
CA ALA A 9 15.03 -3.68 0.57
C ALA A 9 15.02 -4.81 -0.46
N THR A 10 14.25 -4.65 -1.55
CA THR A 10 14.22 -5.65 -2.64
C THR A 10 15.58 -5.76 -3.31
N LEU A 11 16.23 -4.63 -3.63
CA LEU A 11 17.59 -4.62 -4.20
C LEU A 11 18.61 -5.25 -3.25
N TYR A 12 18.51 -4.99 -1.94
CA TYR A 12 19.37 -5.59 -0.92
C TYR A 12 19.15 -7.10 -0.80
N LEU A 13 17.90 -7.56 -0.75
CA LEU A 13 17.55 -8.99 -0.68
C LEU A 13 18.03 -9.75 -1.92
N VAL A 14 17.98 -9.13 -3.10
CA VAL A 14 18.47 -9.74 -4.35
C VAL A 14 19.99 -9.69 -4.46
N ALA A 15 20.64 -8.61 -3.99
CA ALA A 15 22.09 -8.44 -4.07
C ALA A 15 22.86 -9.26 -3.02
N VAL A 16 22.27 -9.47 -1.84
CA VAL A 16 22.94 -10.13 -0.71
C VAL A 16 22.66 -11.63 -0.72
N ARG A 17 23.63 -12.41 -1.22
CA ARG A 17 23.55 -13.88 -1.28
C ARG A 17 23.86 -14.59 0.06
N ARG A 18 24.22 -13.86 1.11
CA ARG A 18 24.64 -14.43 2.40
C ARG A 18 23.46 -14.48 3.38
N TRP A 19 22.99 -15.69 3.67
CA TRP A 19 21.89 -15.97 4.60
C TRP A 19 21.97 -15.24 5.95
N PRO A 20 23.14 -15.13 6.62
CA PRO A 20 23.20 -14.41 7.90
C PRO A 20 22.88 -12.91 7.78
N GLN A 21 23.31 -12.26 6.70
CA GLN A 21 23.06 -10.83 6.47
C GLN A 21 21.61 -10.57 6.09
N LEU A 22 21.02 -11.49 5.30
CA LEU A 22 19.61 -11.48 4.96
C LEU A 22 18.74 -11.59 6.22
N LEU A 23 19.05 -12.54 7.11
CA LEU A 23 18.31 -12.75 8.36
C LEU A 23 18.41 -11.55 9.31
N VAL A 24 19.59 -10.94 9.43
CA VAL A 24 19.78 -9.73 10.26
C VAL A 24 19.01 -8.55 9.67
N PHE A 25 18.99 -8.38 8.36
CA PHE A 25 18.23 -7.31 7.71
C PHE A 25 16.72 -7.52 7.87
N VAL A 26 16.20 -8.70 7.51
CA VAL A 26 14.77 -9.02 7.65
C VAL A 26 14.35 -8.96 9.12
N GLY A 27 15.15 -9.51 10.03
CA GLY A 27 14.91 -9.46 11.46
C GLY A 27 14.89 -8.04 12.02
N SER A 28 15.81 -7.17 11.58
CA SER A 28 15.84 -5.77 12.03
C SER A 28 14.66 -4.96 11.49
N VAL A 29 14.27 -5.16 10.22
CA VAL A 29 13.06 -4.55 9.65
C VAL A 29 11.80 -5.01 10.40
N PHE A 30 11.67 -6.31 10.64
CA PHE A 30 10.53 -6.88 11.36
C PHE A 30 10.45 -6.36 12.81
N LEU A 31 11.59 -6.24 13.49
CA LEU A 31 11.68 -5.68 14.83
C LEU A 31 11.21 -4.21 14.85
N VAL A 32 11.70 -3.39 13.92
CA VAL A 32 11.30 -1.97 13.83
C VAL A 32 9.80 -1.84 13.54
N ILE A 33 9.27 -2.61 12.59
CA ILE A 33 7.83 -2.62 12.31
C ILE A 33 7.03 -3.04 13.54
N SER A 34 7.46 -4.08 14.25
CA SER A 34 6.80 -4.57 15.46
C SER A 34 6.77 -3.50 16.56
N ILE A 35 7.89 -2.80 16.80
CA ILE A 35 7.97 -1.70 17.77
C ILE A 35 7.01 -0.57 17.40
N LEU A 36 6.95 -0.20 16.12
CA LEU A 36 6.05 0.85 15.63
C LEU A 36 4.58 0.46 15.79
N VAL A 37 4.22 -0.78 15.45
CA VAL A 37 2.85 -1.31 15.61
C VAL A 37 2.48 -1.32 17.09
N ILE A 38 3.38 -1.80 17.97
CA ILE A 38 3.17 -1.82 19.42
C ILE A 38 2.95 -0.42 19.97
N GLY A 39 3.74 0.56 19.53
CA GLY A 39 3.55 1.96 19.92
C GLY A 39 2.21 2.53 19.45
N ALA A 40 1.75 2.14 18.27
CA ALA A 40 0.51 2.65 17.70
C ALA A 40 -0.75 1.89 18.14
N LEU A 41 -0.63 0.90 19.02
CA LEU A 41 -1.78 0.15 19.51
C LEU A 41 -2.72 1.03 20.37
N PRO A 42 -4.03 0.77 20.37
CA PRO A 42 -4.99 1.36 21.29
C PRO A 42 -4.65 1.09 22.77
N ARG A 43 -4.85 2.09 23.64
CA ARG A 43 -4.45 2.01 25.07
C ARG A 43 -5.12 0.86 25.81
N ASP A 44 -6.38 0.59 25.51
CA ASP A 44 -7.16 -0.50 26.07
C ASP A 44 -6.58 -1.89 25.72
N ILE A 45 -5.91 -2.03 24.56
CA ILE A 45 -5.21 -3.27 24.20
C ILE A 45 -3.83 -3.32 24.86
N GLN A 46 -3.14 -2.19 24.96
CA GLN A 46 -1.82 -2.12 25.61
C GLN A 46 -1.91 -2.48 27.11
N GLU A 47 -2.94 -2.01 27.79
CA GLU A 47 -3.13 -2.24 29.23
C GLU A 47 -3.43 -3.71 29.58
N LYS A 48 -3.84 -4.53 28.60
CA LYS A 48 -4.05 -5.97 28.80
C LYS A 48 -2.75 -6.75 29.02
N PHE A 49 -1.59 -6.20 28.64
CA PHE A 49 -0.31 -6.89 28.71
C PHE A 49 0.75 -6.07 29.48
N PRO A 50 1.38 -6.60 30.54
CA PRO A 50 2.23 -5.81 31.44
C PRO A 50 3.46 -5.15 30.78
N LEU A 51 4.00 -5.75 29.71
CA LEU A 51 5.23 -5.29 29.05
C LEU A 51 4.98 -4.28 27.92
N ILE A 52 3.75 -4.22 27.40
CA ILE A 52 3.42 -3.38 26.24
C ILE A 52 3.49 -1.88 26.58
N PRO A 53 2.92 -1.38 27.69
CA PRO A 53 2.94 0.06 28.00
C PRO A 53 4.36 0.62 28.18
N THR A 54 5.28 -0.17 28.73
CA THR A 54 6.67 0.25 28.97
C THR A 54 7.42 0.48 27.66
N ILE A 55 7.12 -0.31 26.62
CA ILE A 55 7.71 -0.16 25.29
C ILE A 55 6.95 0.88 24.46
N ALA A 56 5.62 0.90 24.57
CA ALA A 56 4.76 1.72 23.72
C ALA A 56 4.83 3.22 24.05
N ARG A 57 4.87 3.61 25.33
CA ARG A 57 4.88 5.03 25.76
C ARG A 57 6.01 5.86 25.14
N PRO A 58 7.30 5.45 25.20
CA PRO A 58 8.38 6.23 24.58
C PRO A 58 8.24 6.28 23.05
N VAL A 59 7.73 5.21 22.43
CA VAL A 59 7.50 5.15 20.98
C VAL A 59 6.37 6.08 20.56
N GLN A 60 5.26 6.12 21.31
CA GLN A 60 4.13 7.03 21.06
C GLN A 60 4.54 8.49 21.11
N HIS A 61 5.44 8.86 22.04
CA HIS A 61 5.91 10.24 22.11
C HIS A 61 6.79 10.63 20.92
N ALA A 62 7.54 9.67 20.37
CA ALA A 62 8.38 9.89 19.18
C ALA A 62 7.58 9.84 17.87
N LEU A 63 6.42 9.16 17.85
CA LEU A 63 5.60 8.97 16.65
C LEU A 63 4.85 10.27 16.29
N PRO A 64 4.94 10.76 15.05
CA PRO A 64 4.10 11.86 14.58
C PRO A 64 2.60 11.51 14.67
N SER A 65 1.75 12.48 15.00
CA SER A 65 0.30 12.27 15.14
C SER A 65 -0.34 11.62 13.91
N ARG A 66 0.12 11.96 12.70
CA ARG A 66 -0.37 11.35 11.45
C ARG A 66 -0.17 9.83 11.39
N ILE A 67 0.92 9.32 11.95
CA ILE A 67 1.17 7.88 11.99
C ILE A 67 0.17 7.25 12.96
N GLN A 68 0.03 7.83 14.15
CA GLN A 68 -0.91 7.35 15.18
C GLN A 68 -2.35 7.33 14.66
N GLN A 69 -2.79 8.40 13.99
CA GLN A 69 -4.10 8.48 13.33
C GLN A 69 -4.32 7.35 12.31
N ARG A 70 -3.33 7.05 11.46
CA ARG A 70 -3.45 6.01 10.43
C ARG A 70 -3.52 4.60 11.00
N PHE A 71 -2.77 4.33 12.06
CA PHE A 71 -2.85 3.06 12.78
C PHE A 71 -4.15 2.94 13.58
N HIS A 72 -4.61 4.02 14.21
CA HIS A 72 -5.92 4.03 14.88
C HIS A 72 -7.05 3.80 13.88
N LEU A 73 -7.03 4.47 12.72
CA LEU A 73 -7.99 4.24 11.62
C LEU A 73 -7.99 2.78 11.15
N TRP A 74 -6.82 2.15 11.11
CA TRP A 74 -6.68 0.77 10.67
C TRP A 74 -7.25 -0.23 11.69
N LEU A 75 -6.85 -0.11 12.95
CA LEU A 75 -7.21 -1.03 14.02
C LEU A 75 -8.63 -0.75 14.51
N ASP A 76 -8.91 0.48 14.93
CA ASP A 76 -10.13 0.88 15.64
C ASP A 76 -10.86 2.04 14.95
N GLY A 77 -10.73 2.20 13.62
CA GLY A 77 -11.22 3.41 12.93
C GLY A 77 -12.71 3.75 13.04
N PHE A 78 -13.55 2.84 13.54
CA PHE A 78 -14.97 3.11 13.80
C PHE A 78 -15.25 3.58 15.23
N ASP A 79 -14.27 3.46 16.13
CA ASP A 79 -14.34 3.91 17.50
C ASP A 79 -13.39 5.12 17.69
N PRO A 80 -13.91 6.29 18.07
CA PRO A 80 -13.08 7.47 18.21
C PRO A 80 -12.11 7.33 19.40
N PRO A 81 -10.88 7.84 19.28
CA PRO A 81 -9.94 7.88 20.40
C PRO A 81 -10.47 8.78 21.53
N SER A 82 -9.90 8.63 22.73
CA SER A 82 -10.24 9.53 23.85
C SER A 82 -9.92 11.00 23.50
N PRO A 83 -10.80 11.97 23.84
CA PRO A 83 -10.51 13.40 23.63
C PRO A 83 -9.22 13.90 24.29
N GLU A 84 -8.75 13.21 25.33
CA GLU A 84 -7.52 13.58 26.06
C GLU A 84 -6.25 12.99 25.43
N GLU A 85 -6.38 12.20 24.37
CA GLU A 85 -5.25 11.55 23.73
C GLU A 85 -4.32 12.57 23.09
N SER A 86 -3.01 12.50 23.34
CA SER A 86 -2.06 13.57 23.01
C SER A 86 -2.01 13.91 21.51
N TRP A 87 -2.29 12.94 20.65
CA TRP A 87 -2.28 13.11 19.20
C TRP A 87 -3.64 13.51 18.61
N TRP A 88 -4.73 13.39 19.37
CA TRP A 88 -6.10 13.71 18.93
C TRP A 88 -6.65 15.00 19.54
N LYS A 89 -6.29 15.28 20.80
CA LYS A 89 -6.81 16.40 21.59
C LYS A 89 -6.83 17.72 20.84
N LYS A 90 -5.73 18.03 20.13
CA LYS A 90 -5.63 19.26 19.34
C LYS A 90 -6.70 19.34 18.24
N ASP A 91 -6.88 18.26 17.47
CA ASP A 91 -7.85 18.22 16.37
C ASP A 91 -9.29 18.29 16.90
N TYR A 92 -9.54 17.66 18.05
CA TYR A 92 -10.82 17.72 18.77
C TYR A 92 -11.14 19.13 19.28
N ASP A 93 -10.19 19.76 19.98
CA ASP A 93 -10.35 21.13 20.51
C ASP A 93 -10.53 22.16 19.38
N GLU A 94 -9.81 21.99 18.25
CA GLU A 94 -9.99 22.81 17.05
C GLU A 94 -11.40 22.66 16.44
N ALA A 95 -11.96 21.46 16.45
CA ALA A 95 -13.33 21.23 15.97
C ALA A 95 -14.37 21.90 16.89
N LEU A 96 -14.20 21.79 18.22
CA LEU A 96 -15.06 22.49 19.19
C LEU A 96 -14.95 24.02 19.11
N ALA A 97 -13.78 24.54 18.76
CA ALA A 97 -13.58 25.98 18.56
C ALA A 97 -14.30 26.50 17.31
N LYS A 98 -14.47 25.65 16.28
CA LYS A 98 -15.12 26.00 15.01
C LYS A 98 -16.64 26.10 15.14
N ASP A 99 -17.26 25.26 15.98
CA ASP A 99 -18.70 25.27 16.23
C ASP A 99 -19.01 25.41 17.74
N PRO A 100 -19.45 26.60 18.19
CA PRO A 100 -19.82 26.84 19.59
C PRO A 100 -20.90 25.88 20.12
N ARG A 101 -21.78 25.36 19.25
CA ARG A 101 -22.84 24.41 19.65
C ARG A 101 -22.25 23.08 20.08
N LEU A 102 -21.23 22.58 19.37
CA LEU A 102 -20.54 21.33 19.74
C LEU A 102 -19.89 21.47 21.12
N LYS A 103 -19.33 22.64 21.42
CA LYS A 103 -18.72 22.92 22.73
C LYS A 103 -19.75 22.94 23.86
N GLU A 104 -20.91 23.56 23.64
CA GLU A 104 -22.01 23.53 24.61
C GLU A 104 -22.51 22.11 24.84
N LEU A 105 -22.76 21.35 23.77
CA LEU A 105 -23.21 19.96 23.84
C LEU A 105 -22.21 19.07 24.59
N ALA A 106 -20.91 19.18 24.29
CA ALA A 106 -19.88 18.41 24.97
C ALA A 106 -19.79 18.72 26.48
N GLY A 107 -20.23 19.90 26.91
CA GLY A 107 -20.25 20.30 28.33
C GLY A 107 -21.46 19.82 29.13
N GLN A 108 -22.52 19.32 28.49
CA GLN A 108 -23.77 18.95 29.16
C GLN A 108 -23.68 17.64 29.94
N SER A 109 -23.00 16.64 29.38
CA SER A 109 -22.83 15.33 30.03
C SER A 109 -21.68 14.54 29.39
N GLU A 110 -21.15 13.55 30.09
CA GLU A 110 -20.07 12.71 29.56
C GLU A 110 -20.55 11.83 28.38
N ALA A 111 -21.83 11.46 28.37
CA ALA A 111 -22.45 10.80 27.22
C ALA A 111 -22.49 11.72 25.99
N MET A 112 -22.84 13.00 26.18
CA MET A 112 -22.87 13.96 25.09
C MET A 112 -21.46 14.28 24.58
N LYS A 113 -20.48 14.40 25.48
CA LYS A 113 -19.05 14.52 25.10
C LYS A 113 -18.60 13.36 24.22
N LYS A 114 -18.99 12.13 24.55
CA LYS A 114 -18.69 10.95 23.72
C LYS A 114 -19.37 11.01 22.34
N SER A 115 -20.63 11.44 22.28
CA SER A 115 -21.35 11.62 21.01
C SER A 115 -20.66 12.67 20.14
N VAL A 116 -20.36 13.84 20.70
CA VAL A 116 -19.66 14.93 19.99
C VAL A 116 -18.30 14.46 19.48
N ASN A 117 -17.53 13.73 20.30
CA ASN A 117 -16.25 13.16 19.86
C ASN A 117 -16.39 12.17 18.69
N THR A 118 -17.48 11.41 18.66
CA THR A 118 -17.80 10.51 17.55
C THR A 118 -18.07 11.32 16.29
N ASP A 119 -18.92 12.34 16.39
CA ASP A 119 -19.24 13.21 15.24
C ASP A 119 -18.00 13.90 14.68
N VAL A 120 -17.15 14.47 15.55
CA VAL A 120 -15.89 15.12 15.16
C VAL A 120 -14.92 14.12 14.51
N TRP A 121 -14.84 12.89 15.02
CA TRP A 121 -13.99 11.85 14.45
C TRP A 121 -14.38 11.48 13.02
N PHE A 122 -15.68 11.28 12.77
CA PHE A 122 -16.17 11.01 11.43
C PHE A 122 -15.98 12.22 10.52
N ASP A 123 -16.33 13.44 10.95
CA ASP A 123 -16.16 14.67 10.16
C ASP A 123 -14.71 14.90 9.72
N LYS A 124 -13.74 14.61 10.59
CA LYS A 124 -12.32 14.89 10.33
C LYS A 124 -11.57 13.78 9.60
N LEU A 125 -11.75 12.52 10.00
CA LEU A 125 -10.83 11.43 9.62
C LEU A 125 -11.55 10.18 9.13
N ALA A 126 -12.61 9.74 9.80
CA ALA A 126 -13.19 8.42 9.56
C ALA A 126 -14.27 8.37 8.47
N PHE A 127 -14.83 9.50 8.04
CA PHE A 127 -15.91 9.52 7.05
C PHE A 127 -15.51 8.86 5.72
N GLN A 128 -14.39 9.28 5.11
CA GLN A 128 -13.95 8.78 3.81
C GLN A 128 -13.63 7.27 3.83
N PRO A 129 -12.82 6.74 4.78
CA PRO A 129 -12.64 5.30 4.95
C PRO A 129 -13.93 4.52 5.22
N ALA A 130 -14.85 5.08 6.02
CA ALA A 130 -16.11 4.42 6.34
C ALA A 130 -17.01 4.28 5.09
N GLN A 131 -17.14 5.35 4.30
CA GLN A 131 -17.90 5.31 3.04
C GLN A 131 -17.30 4.30 2.07
N ALA A 132 -15.98 4.20 1.99
CA ALA A 132 -15.32 3.21 1.14
C ALA A 132 -15.69 1.76 1.51
N ILE A 133 -15.75 1.45 2.82
CA ILE A 133 -16.12 0.12 3.30
C ILE A 133 -17.60 -0.16 3.06
N PHE A 134 -18.47 0.83 3.26
CA PHE A 134 -19.88 0.70 2.92
C PHE A 134 -20.08 0.48 1.41
N GLY A 135 -19.34 1.19 0.56
CA GLY A 135 -19.32 1.00 -0.89
C GLY A 135 -18.94 -0.43 -1.26
N ILE A 136 -17.81 -0.93 -0.76
CA ILE A 136 -17.36 -2.32 -0.97
C ILE A 136 -18.41 -3.33 -0.51
N ALA A 137 -18.94 -3.16 0.71
CA ALA A 137 -19.94 -4.07 1.26
C ALA A 137 -21.22 -4.08 0.41
N SER A 138 -21.58 -2.94 -0.16
CA SER A 138 -22.79 -2.80 -0.95
C SER A 138 -22.72 -3.43 -2.35
N GLY A 139 -21.52 -3.58 -2.91
CA GLY A 139 -21.28 -4.22 -4.19
C GLY A 139 -21.54 -5.72 -4.20
N LYS A 140 -21.56 -6.40 -3.05
CA LYS A 140 -21.79 -7.86 -2.96
C LYS A 140 -20.87 -8.62 -3.93
N ALA A 141 -21.34 -9.72 -4.54
CA ALA A 141 -20.53 -10.53 -5.45
C ALA A 141 -20.36 -9.89 -6.84
N THR A 142 -21.44 -9.35 -7.42
CA THR A 142 -21.51 -8.93 -8.83
C THR A 142 -21.55 -7.42 -9.05
N GLY A 143 -21.62 -6.65 -7.97
CA GLY A 143 -21.73 -5.20 -8.02
C GLY A 143 -23.17 -4.71 -8.05
N ARG A 144 -23.33 -3.39 -7.91
CA ARG A 144 -24.59 -2.69 -8.18
C ARG A 144 -24.88 -2.51 -9.67
N GLY A 145 -23.88 -2.67 -10.53
CA GLY A 145 -23.90 -2.35 -11.95
C GLY A 145 -23.14 -1.06 -12.24
N LEU A 146 -22.48 -1.01 -13.40
CA LEU A 146 -21.68 0.15 -13.83
C LEU A 146 -22.56 1.40 -13.90
N GLY A 147 -22.14 2.47 -13.21
CA GLY A 147 -22.90 3.72 -13.11
C GLY A 147 -24.23 3.63 -12.35
N LEU A 148 -24.51 2.51 -11.67
CA LEU A 148 -25.68 2.33 -10.80
C LEU A 148 -25.30 2.38 -9.31
N GLY A 149 -24.01 2.50 -8.99
CA GLY A 149 -23.52 2.78 -7.64
C GLY A 149 -23.56 4.28 -7.31
N PHE A 150 -23.11 4.62 -6.11
CA PHE A 150 -22.92 6.00 -5.65
C PHE A 150 -21.47 6.23 -5.18
N PRO A 151 -20.45 5.93 -6.00
CA PRO A 151 -19.05 6.10 -5.61
C PRO A 151 -18.70 7.55 -5.25
N GLU A 152 -19.45 8.54 -5.75
CA GLU A 152 -19.30 9.95 -5.42
C GLU A 152 -19.58 10.30 -3.96
N VAL A 153 -20.23 9.40 -3.20
CA VAL A 153 -20.41 9.55 -1.74
C VAL A 153 -19.08 9.40 -1.01
N ILE A 154 -18.12 8.67 -1.59
CA ILE A 154 -16.76 8.59 -1.08
C ILE A 154 -16.02 9.86 -1.53
N PRO A 155 -15.56 10.73 -0.61
CA PRO A 155 -14.77 11.89 -1.00
C PRO A 155 -13.53 11.47 -1.80
N ILE A 156 -13.26 12.12 -2.92
CA ILE A 156 -12.06 11.87 -3.75
C ILE A 156 -11.92 10.37 -4.12
N ALA A 157 -13.06 9.73 -4.44
CA ALA A 157 -13.13 8.30 -4.78
C ALA A 157 -12.22 7.92 -5.96
N ASP A 158 -12.01 8.82 -6.90
CA ASP A 158 -11.21 8.63 -8.11
C ASP A 158 -9.71 8.53 -7.85
N SER A 159 -9.22 9.04 -6.71
CA SER A 159 -7.81 8.99 -6.31
C SER A 159 -7.49 7.71 -5.54
N ASP A 160 -7.32 7.78 -4.22
CA ASP A 160 -6.80 6.71 -3.37
C ASP A 160 -7.84 5.69 -2.96
N TYR A 161 -9.12 5.93 -3.27
CA TYR A 161 -10.26 5.03 -2.98
C TYR A 161 -10.88 4.38 -4.23
N VAL A 162 -10.21 4.45 -5.38
CA VAL A 162 -10.78 3.98 -6.66
C VAL A 162 -11.14 2.49 -6.64
N TYR A 163 -10.41 1.70 -5.85
CA TYR A 163 -10.74 0.29 -5.65
C TYR A 163 -12.09 0.09 -4.96
N ALA A 164 -12.47 0.96 -4.01
CA ALA A 164 -13.77 0.90 -3.36
C ALA A 164 -14.91 1.23 -4.34
N ALA A 165 -14.71 2.24 -5.20
CA ALA A 165 -15.66 2.57 -6.27
C ALA A 165 -15.85 1.40 -7.25
N ILE A 166 -14.76 0.77 -7.70
CA ILE A 166 -14.82 -0.41 -8.57
C ILE A 166 -15.54 -1.57 -7.86
N ALA A 167 -15.22 -1.82 -6.59
CA ALA A 167 -15.83 -2.89 -5.81
C ALA A 167 -17.32 -2.63 -5.52
N GLU A 168 -17.76 -1.37 -5.42
CA GLU A 168 -19.18 -1.03 -5.30
C GLU A 168 -19.95 -1.35 -6.59
N GLU A 169 -19.45 -0.88 -7.73
CA GLU A 169 -20.16 -1.02 -9.01
C GLU A 169 -20.06 -2.42 -9.61
N MET A 170 -18.92 -3.08 -9.47
CA MET A 170 -18.61 -4.39 -10.07
C MET A 170 -18.51 -5.53 -9.04
N GLY A 171 -18.64 -5.22 -7.75
CA GLY A 171 -18.65 -6.20 -6.68
C GLY A 171 -17.30 -6.86 -6.44
N LEU A 172 -17.34 -7.99 -5.75
CA LEU A 172 -16.20 -8.87 -5.54
C LEU A 172 -15.54 -9.28 -6.87
N LEU A 173 -16.32 -9.49 -7.94
CA LEU A 173 -15.78 -9.83 -9.26
C LEU A 173 -14.88 -8.72 -9.83
N GLY A 174 -15.31 -7.46 -9.76
CA GLY A 174 -14.49 -6.33 -10.19
C GLY A 174 -13.24 -6.14 -9.34
N GLY A 175 -13.38 -6.22 -8.00
CA GLY A 175 -12.25 -6.17 -7.09
C GLY A 175 -11.22 -7.29 -7.37
N ALA A 176 -11.70 -8.52 -7.57
CA ALA A 176 -10.87 -9.67 -7.92
C ALA A 176 -10.18 -9.48 -9.27
N LEU A 177 -10.85 -8.92 -10.28
CA LEU A 177 -10.25 -8.63 -11.57
C LEU A 177 -9.07 -7.67 -11.44
N VAL A 178 -9.19 -6.62 -10.63
CA VAL A 178 -8.08 -5.68 -10.34
C VAL A 178 -6.91 -6.41 -9.68
N VAL A 179 -7.18 -7.22 -8.65
CA VAL A 179 -6.14 -7.99 -7.96
C VAL A 179 -5.44 -8.97 -8.91
N ILE A 180 -6.20 -9.66 -9.77
CA ILE A 180 -5.66 -10.58 -10.78
C ILE A 180 -4.81 -9.82 -11.80
N ALA A 181 -5.26 -8.66 -12.29
CA ALA A 181 -4.50 -7.84 -13.22
C ALA A 181 -3.14 -7.40 -12.63
N VAL A 182 -3.14 -6.93 -11.38
CA VAL A 182 -1.91 -6.59 -10.64
C VAL A 182 -1.03 -7.84 -10.46
N THR A 183 -1.62 -9.00 -10.15
CA THR A 183 -0.87 -10.26 -9.96
C THR A 183 -0.20 -10.70 -11.26
N ILE A 184 -0.92 -10.67 -12.39
CA ILE A 184 -0.37 -10.98 -13.72
C ILE A 184 0.77 -10.01 -14.05
N PHE A 185 0.58 -8.72 -13.79
CA PHE A 185 1.62 -7.70 -14.00
C PHE A 185 2.88 -8.01 -13.19
N VAL A 186 2.74 -8.34 -11.89
CA VAL A 186 3.87 -8.70 -11.02
C VAL A 186 4.58 -9.96 -11.52
N ILE A 187 3.83 -11.00 -11.92
CA ILE A 187 4.41 -12.23 -12.48
C ILE A 187 5.20 -11.92 -13.76
N ALA A 188 4.65 -11.11 -14.66
CA ALA A 188 5.31 -10.71 -15.91
C ALA A 188 6.59 -9.90 -15.64
N GLY A 189 6.56 -8.99 -14.67
CA GLY A 189 7.72 -8.20 -14.27
C GLY A 189 8.83 -9.04 -13.62
N ILE A 190 8.48 -9.99 -12.74
CA ILE A 190 9.43 -10.96 -12.15
C ILE A 190 10.04 -11.83 -13.25
N ARG A 191 9.22 -12.33 -14.17
CA ARG A 191 9.70 -13.11 -15.32
C ARG A 191 10.71 -12.32 -16.16
N THR A 192 10.41 -11.06 -16.44
CA THR A 192 11.33 -10.15 -17.15
C THR A 192 12.66 -9.98 -16.41
N SER A 193 12.64 -9.92 -15.08
CA SER A 193 13.87 -9.87 -14.28
C SER A 193 14.68 -11.17 -14.36
N ILE A 194 14.03 -12.34 -14.26
CA ILE A 194 14.69 -13.65 -14.30
C ILE A 194 15.36 -13.90 -15.65
N GLU A 195 14.67 -13.56 -16.74
CA GLU A 195 15.15 -13.74 -18.12
C GLU A 195 16.30 -12.79 -18.49
N ALA A 196 16.54 -11.74 -17.70
CA ALA A 196 17.60 -10.78 -17.96
C ALA A 196 19.00 -11.39 -17.79
N ARG A 197 19.87 -11.15 -18.77
CA ARG A 197 21.27 -11.60 -18.77
C ARG A 197 22.17 -10.74 -17.91
N ASP A 198 22.01 -9.42 -18.00
CA ASP A 198 22.81 -8.48 -17.22
C ASP A 198 22.19 -8.16 -15.86
N MET A 199 23.06 -7.94 -14.87
CA MET A 199 22.65 -7.72 -13.49
C MET A 199 21.86 -6.42 -13.32
N PHE A 200 22.18 -5.39 -14.11
CA PHE A 200 21.48 -4.11 -14.07
C PHE A 200 19.99 -4.29 -14.45
N THR A 201 19.71 -4.87 -15.61
CA THR A 201 18.34 -5.13 -16.08
C THR A 201 17.58 -6.03 -15.11
N LYS A 202 18.24 -7.05 -14.57
CA LYS A 202 17.67 -7.94 -13.54
C LYS A 202 17.21 -7.17 -12.30
N LEU A 203 18.09 -6.38 -11.72
CA LEU A 203 17.81 -5.59 -10.51
C LEU A 203 16.79 -4.48 -10.77
N CYS A 204 16.89 -3.78 -11.91
CA CYS A 204 15.93 -2.74 -12.30
C CYS A 204 14.53 -3.32 -12.53
N ALA A 205 14.41 -4.41 -13.31
CA ALA A 205 13.12 -5.04 -13.55
C ALA A 205 12.48 -5.55 -12.24
N ALA A 206 13.27 -6.17 -11.36
CA ALA A 206 12.79 -6.61 -10.05
C ALA A 206 12.33 -5.42 -9.19
N GLY A 207 13.14 -4.36 -9.10
CA GLY A 207 12.84 -3.17 -8.30
C GLY A 207 11.60 -2.43 -8.78
N LEU A 208 11.45 -2.22 -10.09
CA LEU A 208 10.27 -1.57 -10.69
C LEU A 208 9.00 -2.40 -10.43
N THR A 209 9.09 -3.72 -10.64
CA THR A 209 7.96 -4.63 -10.41
C THR A 209 7.55 -4.65 -8.94
N ALA A 210 8.52 -4.75 -8.03
CA ALA A 210 8.26 -4.72 -6.59
C ALA A 210 7.68 -3.38 -6.14
N PHE A 211 8.17 -2.25 -6.67
CA PHE A 211 7.66 -0.92 -6.37
C PHE A 211 6.16 -0.82 -6.69
N MET A 212 5.76 -1.18 -7.91
CA MET A 212 4.35 -1.14 -8.33
C MET A 212 3.49 -2.19 -7.61
N GLY A 213 4.01 -3.41 -7.42
CA GLY A 213 3.30 -4.47 -6.71
C GLY A 213 3.01 -4.13 -5.25
N ILE A 214 4.01 -3.62 -4.52
CA ILE A 214 3.85 -3.17 -3.12
C ILE A 214 2.91 -1.97 -3.06
N GLN A 215 3.03 -1.02 -3.98
CA GLN A 215 2.14 0.13 -4.05
C GLN A 215 0.67 -0.30 -4.22
N ALA A 216 0.38 -1.23 -5.14
CA ALA A 216 -0.97 -1.76 -5.32
C ALA A 216 -1.46 -2.54 -4.09
N LEU A 217 -0.60 -3.39 -3.50
CA LEU A 217 -0.92 -4.16 -2.30
C LEU A 217 -1.28 -3.25 -1.12
N VAL A 218 -0.48 -2.20 -0.88
CA VAL A 218 -0.69 -1.28 0.23
C VAL A 218 -1.92 -0.37 0.00
N ASN A 219 -2.22 0.01 -1.25
CA ASN A 219 -3.46 0.72 -1.56
C ASN A 219 -4.69 -0.15 -1.29
N ILE A 220 -4.78 -1.32 -1.95
CA ILE A 220 -5.93 -2.23 -1.83
C ILE A 220 -6.07 -2.69 -0.38
N GLY A 221 -4.97 -3.11 0.25
CA GLY A 221 -4.96 -3.53 1.65
C GLY A 221 -5.36 -2.41 2.61
N GLY A 222 -5.01 -1.16 2.32
CA GLY A 222 -5.47 0.01 3.07
C GLY A 222 -6.98 0.15 3.04
N ILE A 223 -7.55 0.14 1.83
CA ILE A 223 -8.99 0.33 1.62
C ILE A 223 -9.80 -0.83 2.23
N THR A 224 -9.30 -2.06 2.16
CA THR A 224 -9.95 -3.23 2.78
C THR A 224 -9.64 -3.39 4.26
N ARG A 225 -8.93 -2.43 4.90
CA ARG A 225 -8.42 -2.50 6.28
C ARG A 225 -7.54 -3.72 6.60
N ALA A 226 -6.98 -4.37 5.59
CA ALA A 226 -5.97 -5.43 5.79
C ALA A 226 -4.59 -4.84 6.16
N LEU A 227 -4.31 -3.62 5.73
CA LEU A 227 -3.09 -2.86 5.99
C LEU A 227 -3.45 -1.44 6.45
N PRO A 228 -2.51 -0.71 7.09
CA PRO A 228 -2.77 0.68 7.47
C PRO A 228 -2.97 1.56 6.24
N MET A 229 -3.93 2.48 6.32
CA MET A 229 -4.22 3.40 5.22
C MET A 229 -3.07 4.39 5.02
N THR A 230 -2.48 4.37 3.82
CA THR A 230 -1.33 5.20 3.49
C THR A 230 -1.63 6.37 2.54
N GLY A 231 -2.81 6.39 1.92
CA GLY A 231 -3.20 7.42 0.94
C GLY A 231 -2.32 7.42 -0.32
N ILE A 232 -1.82 6.24 -0.71
CA ILE A 232 -1.07 6.07 -1.96
C ILE A 232 -2.03 5.68 -3.09
N THR A 233 -1.70 6.05 -4.31
CA THR A 233 -2.49 5.75 -5.51
C THR A 233 -2.33 4.29 -5.95
N LEU A 234 -3.40 3.70 -6.50
CA LEU A 234 -3.36 2.43 -7.22
C LEU A 234 -2.70 2.66 -8.59
N PRO A 235 -1.59 1.96 -8.93
CA PRO A 235 -0.93 2.13 -10.23
C PRO A 235 -1.90 1.91 -11.39
N PHE A 236 -1.78 2.73 -12.44
CA PHE A 236 -2.59 2.71 -13.67
C PHE A 236 -4.08 3.05 -13.56
N VAL A 237 -4.66 3.03 -12.34
CA VAL A 237 -6.11 3.16 -12.15
C VAL A 237 -6.46 4.48 -11.46
N SER A 238 -5.78 4.82 -10.37
CA SER A 238 -6.08 6.02 -9.59
C SER A 238 -5.78 7.30 -10.33
N HIS A 239 -6.65 8.30 -10.15
CA HIS A 239 -6.43 9.67 -10.60
C HIS A 239 -5.33 10.35 -9.76
N GLY A 240 -4.08 10.17 -10.18
CA GLY A 240 -2.93 10.89 -9.64
C GLY A 240 -2.07 11.37 -10.79
N GLY A 241 -2.17 12.66 -11.16
CA GLY A 241 -1.58 13.20 -12.40
C GLY A 241 -0.16 12.72 -12.70
N PHE A 242 0.79 12.98 -11.78
CA PHE A 242 2.17 12.52 -11.95
C PHE A 242 2.35 11.02 -11.70
N SER A 243 1.59 10.44 -10.78
CA SER A 243 1.64 9.00 -10.47
C SER A 243 1.26 8.13 -11.67
N LEU A 244 0.33 8.59 -12.50
CA LEU A 244 -0.11 7.87 -13.69
C LEU A 244 1.00 7.87 -14.73
N ILE A 245 1.60 9.05 -14.99
CA ILE A 245 2.72 9.21 -15.93
C ILE A 245 3.90 8.33 -15.51
N THR A 246 4.29 8.35 -14.23
CA THR A 246 5.40 7.52 -13.75
C THR A 246 5.08 6.03 -13.81
N SER A 247 3.85 5.62 -13.53
CA SER A 247 3.43 4.22 -13.67
C SER A 247 3.59 3.73 -15.11
N PHE A 248 3.12 4.52 -16.09
CA PHE A 248 3.27 4.17 -17.51
C PHE A 248 4.73 4.23 -17.99
N ALA A 249 5.53 5.16 -17.47
CA ALA A 249 6.97 5.19 -17.76
C ALA A 249 7.68 3.92 -17.24
N MET A 250 7.37 3.48 -16.02
CA MET A 250 7.91 2.23 -15.46
C MET A 250 7.46 1.00 -16.26
N LEU A 251 6.21 0.97 -16.72
CA LEU A 251 5.72 -0.08 -17.63
C LEU A 251 6.50 -0.06 -18.95
N GLY A 252 6.75 1.11 -19.54
CA GLY A 252 7.54 1.25 -20.77
C GLY A 252 8.97 0.73 -20.61
N MET A 253 9.60 0.98 -19.47
CA MET A 253 10.93 0.43 -19.15
C MET A 253 10.89 -1.11 -19.04
N LEU A 254 9.92 -1.67 -18.33
CA LEU A 254 9.75 -3.13 -18.22
C LEU A 254 9.52 -3.78 -19.59
N MET A 255 8.70 -3.15 -20.44
CA MET A 255 8.46 -3.61 -21.82
C MET A 255 9.75 -3.58 -22.65
N ALA A 256 10.57 -2.53 -22.52
CA ALA A 256 11.86 -2.45 -23.21
C ALA A 256 12.82 -3.56 -22.76
N PHE A 257 12.89 -3.85 -21.46
CA PHE A 257 13.69 -4.95 -20.92
C PHE A 257 13.19 -6.32 -21.42
N SER A 258 11.87 -6.54 -21.38
CA SER A 258 11.26 -7.77 -21.89
C SER A 258 11.57 -7.98 -23.38
N HIS A 259 11.47 -6.92 -24.18
CA HIS A 259 11.80 -6.97 -25.60
C HIS A 259 13.27 -7.35 -25.84
N ARG A 260 14.20 -6.72 -25.11
CA ARG A 260 15.63 -7.03 -25.20
C ARG A 260 15.94 -8.48 -24.81
N ASN A 261 15.34 -8.98 -23.72
CA ASN A 261 15.50 -10.38 -23.31
C ASN A 261 15.05 -11.35 -24.41
N ALA A 262 13.93 -11.06 -25.07
CA ALA A 262 13.42 -11.88 -26.17
C ALA A 262 14.37 -11.87 -27.39
N GLN A 263 14.99 -10.74 -27.71
CA GLN A 263 15.99 -10.65 -28.77
C GLN A 263 17.24 -11.49 -28.44
N ASP A 264 17.77 -11.36 -27.22
CA ASP A 264 18.94 -12.10 -26.76
C ASP A 264 18.70 -13.62 -26.79
N ALA A 265 17.49 -14.06 -26.40
CA ALA A 265 17.09 -15.46 -26.49
C ALA A 265 17.10 -15.97 -27.94
N ARG A 266 16.53 -15.20 -28.89
CA ARG A 266 16.51 -15.55 -30.32
C ARG A 266 17.92 -15.69 -30.91
N VAL A 267 18.84 -14.80 -30.53
CA VAL A 267 20.24 -14.86 -31.00
C VAL A 267 20.89 -16.17 -30.56
N VAL A 268 20.74 -16.55 -29.28
CA VAL A 268 21.30 -17.82 -28.78
C VAL A 268 20.66 -19.04 -29.44
N THR A 269 19.34 -19.03 -29.65
CA THR A 269 18.68 -20.13 -30.40
C THR A 269 19.18 -20.23 -31.84
N LYS A 270 19.45 -19.10 -32.50
CA LYS A 270 19.97 -19.08 -33.88
C LYS A 270 21.39 -19.64 -33.95
N LEU A 271 22.26 -19.25 -33.01
CA LEU A 271 23.64 -19.75 -32.92
C LEU A 271 23.67 -21.26 -32.64
N ALA A 272 22.83 -21.76 -31.72
CA ALA A 272 22.73 -23.18 -31.40
C ALA A 272 22.20 -24.05 -32.56
N ARG A 273 21.56 -23.45 -33.57
CA ARG A 273 21.04 -24.16 -34.76
C ARG A 273 22.01 -24.16 -35.94
N GLN A 274 23.11 -23.43 -35.88
CA GLN A 274 24.13 -23.50 -36.93
C GLN A 274 24.90 -24.82 -36.77
N PRO A 275 24.92 -25.71 -37.78
CA PRO A 275 25.74 -26.92 -37.73
C PRO A 275 27.22 -26.53 -37.62
N GLU A 276 28.02 -27.28 -36.85
CA GLU A 276 29.47 -27.03 -36.62
C GLU A 276 30.34 -27.01 -37.89
N THR A 277 29.77 -27.31 -39.05
CA THR A 277 30.45 -27.38 -40.33
C THR A 277 30.54 -26.01 -41.01
N SER A 278 31.60 -25.26 -40.71
CA SER A 278 32.37 -24.49 -41.73
C SER A 278 33.65 -23.82 -41.22
N ILE A 279 34.17 -24.14 -40.04
CA ILE A 279 35.60 -23.88 -39.76
C ILE A 279 36.39 -25.09 -40.29
N ALA A 280 36.20 -25.40 -41.58
CA ALA A 280 37.16 -26.22 -42.28
C ALA A 280 38.43 -25.39 -42.36
N LEU A 281 39.49 -25.94 -41.78
CA LEU A 281 40.85 -25.43 -41.78
C LEU A 281 41.33 -25.23 -43.24
N GLU A 282 41.00 -24.12 -43.89
CA GLU A 282 41.73 -23.60 -45.05
C GLU A 282 43.03 -22.92 -44.57
N ALA A 283 43.77 -23.60 -43.71
CA ALA A 283 45.11 -23.24 -43.33
C ALA A 283 45.95 -24.52 -43.41
N VAL A 284 46.88 -24.50 -44.37
CA VAL A 284 47.90 -25.52 -44.68
C VAL A 284 47.51 -26.44 -45.84
N GLU A 285 47.64 -25.93 -47.06
CA GLU A 285 48.38 -26.60 -48.14
C GLU A 285 49.40 -25.62 -48.73
#